data_AF-L1KPB6-F1
#
_entry.id   AF-L1KPB6-F1
#
_cell.length_a   1.000
_cell.length_b   1.000
_cell.length_c   1.000
_cell.angle_alpha   90.00
_cell.angle_beta   90.00
_cell.angle_gamma   90.00
#
_symmetry.space_group_name_H-M   'P 1'
#
loop_
_entity.id
_entity.type
_entity.pdbx_description
1 polymer ?
#
loop_
_entity_poly.entity_id
_entity_poly.type
_entity_poly.pdbx_seq_one_letter_code
_entity_poly.pdbx_strand_id
1 'polypeptide(L)'
;MNMTSDIPLNELGEFLKRRRSKLSPRAVGLPETGGPRRVAGLRREEVAQLAGKPATRIRRRGRQKVQPQLQRVLDDLTSTPALVQGRRGDILAWNSVAQLRMEAAKYPEDPHLIELVVNCRRGTSSSPSGGAIIASQAAPWARRPSTIRSSESWSWTGTR
;
A
#
# COMPACT_ATOMS: atom_id res chain seq x y z
N MET A 1 -26.43 12.09 -6.76
CA MET A 1 -25.29 12.19 -7.69
C MET A 1 -23.99 12.21 -6.89
N ASN A 2 -23.22 11.12 -6.90
CA ASN A 2 -21.91 11.03 -6.23
C ASN A 2 -20.83 10.94 -7.32
N MET A 3 -20.13 12.04 -7.57
CA MET A 3 -19.24 12.21 -8.75
C MET A 3 -17.78 12.46 -8.34
N THR A 4 -17.34 11.88 -7.21
CA THR A 4 -16.00 12.10 -6.63
C THR A 4 -15.47 10.84 -5.96
N SER A 5 -15.31 9.74 -6.70
CA SER A 5 -14.64 8.56 -6.12
C SER A 5 -13.65 7.83 -7.00
N ASP A 6 -13.42 8.22 -8.25
CA ASP A 6 -12.35 7.62 -9.06
C ASP A 6 -11.81 8.61 -10.10
N ILE A 7 -11.12 9.67 -9.66
CA ILE A 7 -10.21 10.34 -10.59
C ILE A 7 -8.95 9.46 -10.62
N PRO A 8 -8.70 8.66 -11.68
CA PRO A 8 -7.47 7.90 -11.76
C PRO A 8 -6.30 8.88 -11.61
N LEU A 9 -5.34 8.56 -10.75
CA LEU A 9 -4.20 9.44 -10.41
C LEU A 9 -3.47 10.00 -11.65
N ASN A 10 -3.60 9.33 -12.79
CA ASN A 10 -3.11 9.77 -14.09
C ASN A 10 -3.86 11.00 -14.64
N GLU A 11 -5.18 11.05 -14.57
CA GLU A 11 -6.00 12.18 -15.05
C GLU A 11 -5.76 13.44 -14.22
N LEU A 12 -5.72 13.30 -12.90
CA LEU A 12 -5.35 14.41 -12.01
C LEU A 12 -3.92 14.90 -12.33
N GLY A 13 -3.00 13.98 -12.58
CA GLY A 13 -1.64 14.30 -12.99
C GLY A 13 -1.58 15.12 -14.28
N GLU A 14 -2.32 14.70 -15.31
CA GLU A 14 -2.40 15.41 -16.60
C GLU A 14 -3.08 16.78 -16.48
N PHE A 15 -4.15 16.87 -15.69
CA PHE A 15 -4.82 18.13 -15.40
C PHE A 15 -3.87 19.14 -14.74
N LEU A 16 -3.11 18.71 -13.72
CA LEU A 16 -2.14 19.57 -13.04
C LEU A 16 -0.99 19.98 -13.97
N LYS A 17 -0.51 19.08 -14.84
CA LYS A 17 0.50 19.43 -15.87
C LYS A 17 -0.01 20.52 -16.81
N ARG A 18 -1.25 20.39 -17.31
CA ARG A 18 -1.88 21.36 -18.23
C ARG A 18 -2.13 22.72 -17.57
N ARG A 19 -2.51 22.75 -16.29
CA ARG A 19 -2.65 24.01 -15.54
C ARG A 19 -1.30 24.70 -15.34
N ARG A 20 -0.27 23.93 -14.97
CA ARG A 20 1.09 24.43 -14.77
C ARG A 20 1.73 24.96 -16.06
N SER A 21 1.44 24.36 -17.21
CA SER A 21 2.00 24.81 -18.51
C SER A 21 1.44 26.15 -18.98
N LYS A 22 0.26 26.56 -18.49
CA LYS A 22 -0.37 27.84 -18.81
C LYS A 22 0.12 28.99 -17.94
N LEU A 23 0.83 28.71 -16.84
CA LEU A 23 1.32 29.72 -15.91
C LEU A 23 2.76 30.08 -16.24
N SER A 24 3.00 31.36 -16.53
CA SER A 24 4.36 31.91 -16.64
C SER A 24 4.88 32.31 -15.26
N PRO A 25 6.21 32.28 -15.04
CA PRO A 25 6.82 32.75 -13.79
C PRO A 25 6.45 34.20 -13.47
N ARG A 26 6.45 35.05 -14.49
CA ARG A 26 6.08 36.46 -14.33
C ARG A 26 4.65 36.65 -13.86
N ALA A 27 3.70 35.82 -14.32
CA ALA A 27 2.30 35.88 -13.89
C ALA A 27 2.09 35.54 -12.40
N VAL A 28 3.08 34.91 -11.76
CA VAL A 28 3.06 34.55 -10.35
C VAL A 28 4.11 35.31 -9.53
N GLY A 29 4.67 36.40 -10.08
CA GLY A 29 5.64 37.26 -9.41
C GLY A 29 7.04 36.66 -9.25
N LEU A 30 7.36 35.59 -9.98
CA LEU A 30 8.69 34.99 -9.97
C LEU A 30 9.57 35.60 -11.07
N PRO A 31 10.86 35.86 -10.77
CA PRO A 31 11.77 36.41 -11.76
C PRO A 31 12.12 35.34 -12.81
N GLU A 32 12.25 35.74 -14.07
CA GLU A 32 12.60 34.83 -15.16
C GLU A 32 14.10 34.46 -15.21
N THR A 33 14.75 34.47 -14.05
CA THR A 33 16.20 34.31 -13.92
C THR A 33 16.62 32.89 -14.28
N GLY A 34 17.03 32.69 -15.54
CA GLY A 34 17.64 31.43 -15.98
C GLY A 34 17.71 31.28 -17.49
N GLY A 35 18.71 30.54 -17.96
CA GLY A 35 18.89 30.19 -19.37
C GLY A 35 17.73 29.37 -19.98
N PRO A 36 17.88 28.87 -21.22
CA PRO A 36 16.78 28.32 -22.01
C PRO A 36 15.91 27.31 -21.24
N ARG A 37 14.58 27.53 -21.28
CA ARG A 37 13.58 26.75 -20.53
C ARG A 37 13.23 25.45 -21.27
N ARG A 38 13.32 24.31 -20.56
CA ARG A 38 12.86 23.00 -21.05
C ARG A 38 11.35 22.76 -20.87
N VAL A 39 10.66 23.60 -20.10
CA VAL A 39 9.24 23.45 -19.76
C VAL A 39 8.50 24.73 -20.12
N ALA A 40 7.33 24.63 -20.74
CA ALA A 40 6.56 25.76 -21.27
C ALA A 40 5.97 26.72 -20.21
N GLY A 41 5.84 26.27 -18.96
CA GLY A 41 5.32 27.08 -17.86
C GLY A 41 6.22 27.02 -16.64
N LEU A 42 5.62 27.04 -15.45
CA LEU A 42 6.40 26.99 -14.20
C LEU A 42 7.28 25.74 -14.14
N ARG A 43 8.48 25.88 -13.58
CA ARG A 43 9.39 24.79 -13.25
C ARG A 43 8.98 24.13 -11.93
N ARG A 44 9.58 22.98 -11.60
CA ARG A 44 9.21 22.26 -10.37
C ARG A 44 9.61 23.06 -9.14
N GLU A 45 10.77 23.70 -9.20
CA GLU A 45 11.32 24.58 -8.19
C GLU A 45 10.45 25.81 -7.96
N GLU A 46 9.98 26.46 -9.04
CA GLU A 46 9.08 27.61 -9.00
C GLU A 46 7.73 27.23 -8.35
N VAL A 47 7.16 26.07 -8.71
CA VAL A 47 5.93 25.56 -8.06
C VAL A 47 6.16 25.22 -6.59
N ALA A 48 7.30 24.62 -6.25
CA ALA A 48 7.63 24.29 -4.87
C ALA A 48 7.78 25.56 -4.02
N GLN A 49 8.45 26.59 -4.56
CA GLN A 49 8.59 27.90 -3.93
C GLN A 49 7.23 28.55 -3.66
N LEU A 50 6.34 28.58 -4.64
CA LEU A 50 4.98 29.12 -4.47
C LEU A 50 4.15 28.32 -3.45
N ALA A 51 4.39 27.01 -3.35
CA ALA A 51 3.72 26.15 -2.39
C ALA A 51 4.34 26.16 -0.98
N GLY A 52 5.38 26.98 -0.74
CA GLY A 52 6.13 26.98 0.52
C GLY A 52 6.84 25.65 0.82
N LYS A 53 7.11 24.84 -0.22
CA LYS A 53 7.77 23.53 -0.10
C LYS A 53 9.19 23.60 -0.65
N PRO A 54 10.16 22.92 -0.01
CA PRO A 54 11.49 22.85 -0.57
C PRO A 54 11.44 22.06 -1.89
N ALA A 55 12.17 22.53 -2.90
CA ALA A 55 12.27 21.93 -4.24
C ALA A 55 13.06 20.61 -4.24
N THR A 56 12.85 19.75 -3.23
CA THR A 56 13.54 18.48 -3.10
C THR A 56 13.15 17.56 -4.24
N ARG A 57 14.17 16.99 -4.90
CA ARG A 57 13.98 15.89 -5.83
C ARG A 57 13.44 14.72 -5.03
N ILE A 58 12.14 14.42 -5.19
CA ILE A 58 11.56 13.18 -4.67
C ILE A 58 12.30 12.04 -5.37
N ARG A 59 13.22 11.39 -4.63
CA ARG A 59 13.78 10.11 -5.07
C ARG A 59 12.63 9.13 -5.14
N ARG A 60 12.34 8.61 -6.34
CA ARG A 60 11.46 7.46 -6.48
C ARG A 60 12.10 6.31 -5.70
N ARG A 61 11.60 6.06 -4.49
CA ARG A 61 11.97 4.85 -3.74
C ARG A 61 11.39 3.66 -4.52
N GLY A 62 12.22 2.65 -4.75
CA GLY A 62 11.78 1.42 -5.40
C GLY A 62 10.62 0.77 -4.65
N ARG A 63 9.85 -0.07 -5.36
CA ARG A 63 8.83 -0.94 -4.75
C ARG A 63 9.49 -1.72 -3.62
N GLN A 64 8.88 -1.68 -2.44
CA GLN A 64 9.35 -2.51 -1.33
C GLN A 64 9.14 -3.97 -1.72
N LYS A 65 10.11 -4.82 -1.39
CA LYS A 65 10.04 -6.27 -1.62
C LYS A 65 10.21 -6.97 -0.29
N VAL A 66 9.59 -8.14 -0.14
CA VAL A 66 9.80 -9.01 1.02
C VAL A 66 11.19 -9.63 0.96
N GLN A 67 11.88 -9.72 2.09
CA GLN A 67 13.14 -10.44 2.16
C GLN A 67 12.91 -11.95 1.98
N PRO A 68 13.80 -12.69 1.29
CA PRO A 68 13.62 -14.12 1.04
C PRO A 68 13.40 -14.95 2.31
N GLN A 69 14.05 -14.60 3.42
CA GLN A 69 13.89 -15.28 4.70
C GLN A 69 12.48 -15.12 5.27
N LEU A 70 11.90 -13.92 5.17
CA LEU A 70 10.53 -13.66 5.62
C LEU A 70 9.51 -14.37 4.72
N GLN A 71 9.81 -14.48 3.42
CA GLN A 71 8.97 -15.26 2.50
C GLN A 71 8.94 -16.75 2.91
N ARG A 72 10.09 -17.34 3.26
CA ARG A 72 10.14 -18.74 3.73
C ARG A 72 9.29 -18.97 4.98
N VAL A 73 9.42 -18.09 5.98
CA VAL A 73 8.59 -18.17 7.19
C VAL A 73 7.11 -18.06 6.85
N LEU A 74 6.75 -17.22 5.89
CA LEU A 74 5.37 -17.07 5.43
C LEU A 74 4.86 -18.35 4.76
N ASP A 75 5.69 -19.01 3.95
CA ASP A 75 5.37 -20.25 3.26
C ASP A 75 5.25 -21.44 4.24
N ASP A 76 6.02 -21.44 5.34
CA ASP A 76 5.96 -22.47 6.40
C ASP A 76 4.68 -22.38 7.25
N LEU A 77 4.02 -21.21 7.29
CA LEU A 77 2.76 -21.01 8.01
C LEU A 77 1.60 -21.58 7.18
N THR A 78 1.39 -22.90 7.27
CA THR A 78 0.38 -23.62 6.46
C THR A 78 -1.01 -23.69 7.06
N SER A 79 -1.18 -23.33 8.34
CA SER A 79 -2.47 -23.41 9.05
C SER A 79 -2.99 -22.05 9.56
N THR A 80 -2.13 -21.02 9.56
CA THR A 80 -2.47 -19.68 10.04
C THR A 80 -2.39 -18.69 8.89
N PRO A 81 -3.46 -17.97 8.52
CA PRO A 81 -3.39 -16.95 7.48
C PRO A 81 -2.44 -15.83 7.90
N ALA A 82 -1.51 -15.47 7.02
CA ALA A 82 -0.51 -14.46 7.29
C ALA A 82 -0.26 -13.58 6.06
N LEU A 83 -0.02 -12.29 6.30
CA LEU A 83 0.34 -11.32 5.27
C LEU A 83 1.38 -10.33 5.78
N VAL A 84 2.12 -9.77 4.83
CA VAL A 84 3.18 -8.80 5.08
C VAL A 84 2.78 -7.47 4.48
N GLN A 85 2.68 -6.44 5.33
CA GLN A 85 2.34 -5.10 4.91
C GLN A 85 3.59 -4.21 4.83
N GLY A 86 3.70 -3.47 3.75
CA GLY A 86 4.74 -2.50 3.48
C GLY A 86 4.52 -1.20 4.24
N ARG A 87 5.52 -0.32 4.20
CA ARG A 87 5.51 0.96 4.93
C ARG A 87 4.44 1.93 4.45
N ARG A 88 3.84 1.70 3.27
CA ARG A 88 2.79 2.54 2.69
C ARG A 88 1.40 1.92 2.82
N GLY A 89 1.30 0.82 3.56
CA GLY A 89 0.07 0.07 3.69
C GLY A 89 -0.19 -0.92 2.55
N ASP A 90 0.69 -1.00 1.56
CA ASP A 90 0.63 -1.96 0.46
C ASP A 90 0.94 -3.38 0.93
N ILE A 91 0.21 -4.38 0.43
CA ILE A 91 0.51 -5.78 0.75
C ILE A 91 1.69 -6.24 -0.12
N LEU A 92 2.72 -6.75 0.53
CA LEU A 92 3.97 -7.15 -0.12
C LEU A 92 4.04 -8.66 -0.39
N ALA A 93 3.43 -9.46 0.47
CA ALA A 93 3.27 -10.92 0.33
C ALA A 93 2.15 -11.44 1.25
N TRP A 94 1.65 -12.64 0.96
CA TRP A 94 0.73 -13.40 1.79
C TRP A 94 0.97 -14.90 1.58
N ASN A 95 0.55 -15.74 2.53
CA ASN A 95 0.64 -17.20 2.38
C ASN A 95 -0.59 -17.79 1.66
N SER A 96 -0.51 -19.08 1.33
CA SER A 96 -1.59 -19.82 0.65
C SER A 96 -2.90 -19.83 1.44
N VAL A 97 -2.85 -19.91 2.77
CA VAL A 97 -4.05 -19.87 3.62
C VAL A 97 -4.72 -18.50 3.60
N ALA A 98 -3.94 -17.42 3.60
CA ALA A 98 -4.47 -16.07 3.44
C ALA A 98 -5.12 -15.89 2.06
N GLN A 99 -4.51 -16.41 1.00
CA GLN A 99 -5.10 -16.40 -0.34
C GLN A 99 -6.45 -17.12 -0.36
N LEU A 100 -6.52 -18.34 0.18
CA LEU A 100 -7.77 -19.12 0.24
C LEU A 100 -8.86 -18.39 1.03
N ARG A 101 -8.51 -17.77 2.16
CA ARG A 101 -9.46 -16.98 2.95
C ARG A 101 -9.99 -15.75 2.23
N MET A 102 -9.12 -15.04 1.49
CA MET A 102 -9.53 -13.89 0.70
C MET A 102 -10.45 -14.30 -0.45
N GLU A 103 -10.17 -15.43 -1.10
CA GLU A 103 -11.00 -15.96 -2.18
C GLU A 103 -12.36 -16.43 -1.67
N ALA A 104 -12.40 -17.16 -0.55
CA ALA A 104 -13.64 -17.57 0.10
C ALA A 104 -14.48 -16.37 0.57
N ALA A 105 -13.84 -15.27 0.98
CA ALA A 105 -14.55 -14.03 1.33
C ALA A 105 -15.15 -13.34 0.09
N LYS A 106 -14.57 -13.55 -1.09
CA LYS A 106 -15.08 -13.02 -2.35
C LYS A 106 -16.24 -13.85 -2.91
N TYR A 107 -16.21 -15.17 -2.69
CA TYR A 107 -17.23 -16.11 -3.16
C TYR A 107 -17.74 -16.98 -2.00
N PRO A 108 -18.57 -16.40 -1.11
CA PRO A 108 -19.08 -17.12 0.06
C PRO A 108 -20.04 -18.25 -0.31
N GLU A 109 -20.60 -18.25 -1.52
CA GLU A 109 -21.47 -19.31 -2.03
C GLU A 109 -20.73 -20.57 -2.53
N ASP A 110 -19.40 -20.55 -2.66
CA ASP A 110 -18.64 -21.71 -3.13
C ASP A 110 -18.30 -22.67 -1.96
N PRO A 111 -18.96 -23.83 -1.86
CA PRO A 111 -18.71 -24.79 -0.78
C PRO A 111 -17.30 -25.39 -0.82
N HIS A 112 -16.65 -25.45 -2.00
CA HIS A 112 -15.31 -25.99 -2.12
C HIS A 112 -14.27 -25.07 -1.48
N LEU A 113 -14.40 -23.74 -1.64
CA LEU A 113 -13.53 -22.76 -0.99
C LEU A 113 -13.73 -22.75 0.54
N ILE A 114 -14.97 -22.87 1.00
CA ILE A 114 -15.28 -22.98 2.44
C ILE A 114 -14.63 -24.23 3.03
N GLU A 115 -14.79 -25.38 2.36
CA GLU A 115 -14.22 -26.65 2.81
C GLU A 115 -12.69 -26.60 2.87
N LEU A 116 -12.03 -26.03 1.85
CA LEU A 116 -10.58 -25.86 1.82
C LEU A 116 -10.08 -25.02 3.01
N VAL A 117 -10.75 -23.91 3.33
CA VAL A 117 -10.41 -23.06 4.49
C VAL A 117 -10.59 -23.79 5.82
N VAL A 118 -11.62 -24.64 5.95
CA VAL A 118 -11.84 -25.47 7.14
C VAL A 118 -10.78 -26.57 7.26
N ASN A 119 -10.36 -27.16 6.14
CA ASN A 119 -9.36 -28.22 6.11
C ASN A 119 -7.96 -27.72 6.50
N CYS A 120 -7.57 -26.50 6.09
CA CYS A 120 -6.32 -25.88 6.56
C CYS A 120 -6.23 -25.76 8.09
N ARG A 121 -7.37 -25.69 8.79
CA ARG A 121 -7.44 -25.59 10.25
C ARG A 121 -7.14 -26.91 10.97
N ARG A 122 -7.29 -28.06 10.30
CA ARG A 122 -7.16 -29.40 10.91
C ARG A 122 -5.71 -29.92 10.97
N GLY A 123 -4.74 -29.16 10.46
CA GLY A 123 -3.35 -29.62 10.24
C GLY A 123 -2.40 -29.58 11.44
N THR A 124 -2.49 -28.64 12.39
CA THR A 124 -1.59 -28.59 13.55
C THR A 124 -2.24 -27.86 14.74
N SER A 125 -1.85 -28.27 15.94
CA SER A 125 -2.49 -28.05 17.24
C SER A 125 -2.82 -26.60 17.63
N SER A 126 -4.06 -26.43 18.10
CA SER A 126 -4.52 -25.54 19.17
C SER A 126 -4.05 -24.08 19.15
N SER A 127 -4.73 -23.25 18.36
CA SER A 127 -4.98 -21.86 18.74
C SER A 127 -6.40 -21.44 18.30
N PRO A 128 -7.29 -21.05 19.22
CA PRO A 128 -8.72 -20.83 18.92
C PRO A 128 -9.01 -19.45 18.31
N SER A 129 -8.04 -18.55 18.23
CA SER A 129 -8.21 -17.25 17.59
C SER A 129 -8.01 -17.40 16.08
N GLY A 130 -9.09 -17.40 15.30
CA GLY A 130 -9.08 -17.36 13.84
C GLY A 130 -8.54 -16.04 13.25
N GLY A 131 -7.55 -15.42 13.89
CA GLY A 131 -6.93 -14.17 13.48
C GLY A 131 -5.87 -14.38 12.40
N ALA A 132 -5.71 -13.37 11.55
CA ALA A 132 -4.60 -13.31 10.61
C ALA A 132 -3.37 -12.66 11.27
N ILE A 133 -2.19 -13.19 10.97
CA ILE A 133 -0.93 -12.57 11.39
C ILE A 133 -0.58 -11.48 10.38
N ILE A 134 -0.48 -10.23 10.86
CA ILE A 134 -0.04 -9.10 10.05
C ILE A 134 1.38 -8.72 10.50
N ALA A 135 2.35 -8.91 9.63
CA ALA A 135 3.73 -8.47 9.87
C ALA A 135 4.00 -7.16 9.14
N SER A 136 4.37 -6.10 9.87
CA SER A 136 4.81 -4.83 9.28
C SER A 136 6.32 -4.82 9.11
N GLN A 137 6.80 -4.76 7.87
CA GLN A 137 8.23 -4.54 7.59
C GLN A 137 8.57 -3.05 7.66
N ALA A 138 8.60 -2.50 8.88
CA ALA A 138 9.18 -1.18 9.12
C ALA A 138 10.72 -1.24 8.96
N ALA A 139 11.30 -0.16 8.45
CA ALA A 139 12.71 -0.10 8.03
C ALA A 139 13.71 -0.37 9.18
N PRO A 140 14.91 -0.89 8.88
CA PRO A 140 15.89 -1.37 9.88
C PRO A 140 16.47 -0.33 10.86
N TRP A 141 16.07 0.94 10.78
CA TRP A 141 16.44 1.96 11.79
C TRP A 141 15.47 2.00 13.00
N ALA A 142 14.34 1.29 12.94
CA ALA A 142 13.44 1.11 14.07
C ALA A 142 13.95 -0.01 14.98
N ARG A 143 14.83 0.33 15.94
CA ARG A 143 15.21 -0.60 17.02
C ARG A 143 13.99 -0.86 17.91
N ARG A 144 13.38 -2.05 17.79
CA ARG A 144 12.88 -2.94 18.86
C ARG A 144 11.99 -4.05 18.27
N PRO A 145 12.38 -5.33 18.35
CA PRO A 145 11.52 -6.46 17.97
C PRO A 145 10.66 -6.87 19.17
N SER A 146 9.59 -6.15 19.47
CA SER A 146 8.70 -6.59 20.57
C SER A 146 7.27 -6.04 20.48
N THR A 147 6.77 -5.75 19.29
CA THR A 147 5.33 -5.49 19.16
C THR A 147 4.86 -6.06 17.84
N ILE A 148 4.58 -7.36 17.85
CA ILE A 148 3.46 -7.90 17.08
C ILE A 148 2.25 -7.13 17.61
N ARG A 149 1.98 -5.98 17.01
CA ARG A 149 0.84 -5.15 17.38
C ARG A 149 -0.37 -5.89 16.83
N SER A 150 -1.05 -6.61 17.71
CA SER A 150 -2.46 -6.99 17.53
C SER A 150 -3.26 -5.70 17.42
N SER A 151 -3.30 -5.09 16.25
CA SER A 151 -4.28 -4.06 15.95
C SER A 151 -5.07 -4.50 14.73
N GLU A 152 -6.37 -4.62 14.98
CA GLU A 152 -7.44 -5.06 14.09
C GLU A 152 -7.54 -6.57 13.89
N SER A 153 -7.97 -7.23 14.98
CA SER A 153 -8.76 -8.46 14.88
C SER A 153 -10.02 -8.14 14.07
N TRP A 154 -10.07 -8.56 12.81
CA TRP A 154 -11.33 -8.63 12.07
C TRP A 154 -12.09 -9.83 12.63
N SER A 155 -12.88 -9.60 13.68
CA SER A 155 -13.77 -10.60 14.25
C SER A 155 -14.97 -10.78 13.31
N TRP A 156 -14.93 -11.84 12.51
CA TRP A 156 -16.06 -12.26 11.69
C TRP A 156 -17.06 -13.01 12.57
N THR A 157 -18.13 -12.32 12.98
CA THR A 157 -19.32 -12.98 13.55
C THR A 157 -20.13 -13.54 12.39
N GLY A 158 -19.87 -14.81 12.05
CA GLY A 158 -20.72 -15.56 11.13
C GLY A 158 -22.05 -15.87 11.81
N THR A 159 -23.15 -15.31 11.30
CA THR A 159 -24.49 -15.75 11.67
C THR A 159 -24.80 -17.05 10.92
N ARG A 160 -25.39 -17.99 11.67
CA ARG A 160 -25.73 -19.38 11.35
C ARG A 160 -26.19 -19.69 9.92
#